data_AF-A0A8S9MJD4-F1
#
_entry.id   AF-A0A8S9MJD4-F1
#
_cell.length_a   1.000
_cell.length_b   1.000
_cell.length_c   1.000
_cell.angle_alpha   90.00
_cell.angle_beta   90.00
_cell.angle_gamma   90.00
#
_symmetry.space_group_name_H-M   'P 1'
#
loop_
_entity.id
_entity.type
_entity.pdbx_description
1 polymer ?
#
loop_
_entity_poly.entity_id
_entity_poly.type
_entity_poly.pdbx_seq_one_letter_code
_entity_poly.pdbx_strand_id
1 'polypeptide(L)'
;MSGNDAVKTAKIVAWWDMKDCPIPEGYDARRVHPSIERACKERGLSGSVSITAYADQTKTPDHHLQALSSTGVAVAHTISG
;
A
#
# COMPACT_ATOMS: atom_id res chain seq x y z
N MET A 1 -20.03 25.71 6.59
CA MET A 1 -19.33 24.56 7.18
C MET A 1 -20.41 23.58 7.63
N SER A 2 -20.73 22.61 6.78
CA SER A 2 -21.83 21.66 6.98
C SER A 2 -21.25 20.26 7.09
N GLY A 3 -21.78 19.47 8.01
CA GLY A 3 -21.61 18.02 8.00
C GLY A 3 -20.67 17.51 9.09
N ASN A 4 -21.28 16.81 10.03
CA ASN A 4 -20.62 16.00 11.04
C ASN A 4 -19.97 14.79 10.36
N ASP A 5 -18.79 14.96 9.73
CA ASP A 5 -18.01 13.84 9.19
C ASP A 5 -17.35 13.10 10.36
N ALA A 6 -18.15 12.30 11.06
CA ALA A 6 -17.66 11.44 12.14
C ALA A 6 -16.55 10.54 11.57
N VAL A 7 -15.31 10.85 11.93
CA VAL A 7 -14.13 10.06 11.58
C VAL A 7 -14.37 8.63 12.04
N LYS A 8 -14.40 7.70 11.09
CA LYS A 8 -14.58 6.28 11.36
C LYS A 8 -13.21 5.67 11.66
N THR A 9 -13.02 5.30 12.91
CA THR A 9 -11.87 4.48 13.31
C THR A 9 -12.18 3.03 12.95
N ALA A 10 -11.54 2.53 11.90
CA ALA A 10 -11.68 1.16 11.44
C ALA A 10 -10.32 0.61 11.01
N LYS A 11 -10.06 -0.67 11.29
CA LYS A 11 -8.87 -1.35 10.75
C LYS A 11 -8.98 -1.42 9.23
N ILE A 12 -7.95 -0.96 8.53
CA ILE A 12 -7.91 -0.93 7.07
C ILE A 12 -6.90 -1.96 6.60
N VAL A 13 -7.32 -2.82 5.67
CA VAL A 13 -6.45 -3.82 5.04
C VAL A 13 -6.49 -3.58 3.54
N ALA A 14 -5.31 -3.43 2.94
CA ALA A 14 -5.12 -3.31 1.51
C ALA A 14 -4.41 -4.55 0.98
N TRP A 15 -4.97 -5.16 -0.05
CA TRP A 15 -4.34 -6.21 -0.84
C TRP A 15 -4.01 -5.64 -2.20
N TRP A 16 -2.74 -5.65 -2.53
CA TRP A 16 -2.23 -4.98 -3.72
C TRP A 16 -1.60 -6.00 -4.66
N ASP A 17 -2.19 -6.18 -5.83
CA ASP A 17 -1.59 -6.94 -6.93
C ASP A 17 -0.57 -6.07 -7.67
N MET A 18 0.73 -6.40 -7.54
CA MET A 18 1.79 -5.65 -8.20
C MET A 18 1.96 -5.99 -9.68
N LYS A 19 1.36 -7.09 -10.17
CA LYS A 19 1.37 -7.44 -11.59
C LYS A 19 0.45 -6.50 -12.36
N ASP A 20 -0.78 -6.34 -11.87
CA ASP A 20 -1.79 -5.50 -12.52
C ASP A 20 -1.62 -4.01 -12.17
N CYS A 21 -1.10 -3.71 -10.99
CA CYS A 21 -0.84 -2.34 -10.52
C CYS A 21 0.64 -2.18 -10.11
N PRO A 22 1.61 -2.17 -11.05
CA PRO A 22 3.02 -2.07 -10.70
C PRO A 22 3.39 -0.68 -10.15
N ILE A 23 4.56 -0.60 -9.51
CA ILE A 23 5.16 0.69 -9.14
C ILE A 23 5.59 1.39 -10.43
N PRO A 24 5.15 2.63 -10.69
CA PRO A 24 5.57 3.37 -11.87
C PRO A 24 7.09 3.62 -11.89
N GLU A 25 7.67 3.68 -13.08
CA GLU A 25 9.08 3.99 -13.24
C GLU A 25 9.44 5.35 -12.61
N GLY A 26 10.55 5.39 -11.87
CA GLY A 26 10.99 6.59 -11.14
C GLY A 26 10.17 6.93 -9.89
N TYR A 27 9.15 6.14 -9.56
CA TYR A 27 8.37 6.33 -8.33
C TYR A 27 9.05 5.69 -7.12
N ASP A 28 9.16 6.44 -6.03
CA ASP A 28 9.68 5.91 -4.77
C ASP A 28 8.65 5.00 -4.10
N ALA A 29 8.91 3.69 -4.09
CA ALA A 29 8.05 2.68 -3.48
C ALA A 29 7.77 2.94 -1.99
N ARG A 30 8.65 3.67 -1.28
CA ARG A 30 8.41 4.09 0.12
C ARG A 30 7.20 5.01 0.27
N ARG A 31 6.71 5.60 -0.83
CA ARG A 31 5.53 6.47 -0.81
C ARG A 31 4.21 5.71 -0.89
N VAL A 32 4.20 4.40 -1.15
CA VAL A 32 2.97 3.61 -1.29
C VAL A 32 2.16 3.64 0.01
N HIS A 33 2.76 3.25 1.14
CA HIS A 33 2.08 3.22 2.43
C HIS A 33 1.53 4.59 2.86
N PRO A 34 2.33 5.67 2.95
CA PRO A 34 1.81 6.98 3.38
C PRO A 34 0.78 7.56 2.40
N SER A 35 0.85 7.20 1.11
CA SER A 35 -0.17 7.63 0.14
C SER A 35 -1.52 6.95 0.40
N ILE A 36 -1.51 5.65 0.72
CA ILE A 36 -2.72 4.90 1.08
C ILE A 36 -3.31 5.42 2.40
N GLU A 37 -2.47 5.65 3.42
CA GLU A 37 -2.90 6.25 4.69
C GLU A 37 -3.56 7.62 4.46
N ARG A 38 -2.94 8.48 3.66
CA ARG A 38 -3.51 9.79 3.31
C ARG A 38 -4.85 9.66 2.61
N ALA A 39 -4.96 8.80 1.60
CA ALA A 39 -6.21 8.57 0.88
C ALA A 39 -7.32 8.03 1.78
N CYS A 40 -6.99 7.18 2.76
CA CYS A 40 -7.93 6.70 3.77
C CYS A 40 -8.41 7.84 4.67
N LYS A 41 -7.49 8.68 5.16
CA LYS A 41 -7.81 9.84 5.99
C LYS A 41 -8.70 10.85 5.28
N GLU A 42 -8.43 11.14 4.01
CA GLU A 42 -9.26 12.01 3.15
C GLU A 42 -10.67 11.44 2.96
N ARG A 43 -10.86 10.13 3.11
CA ARG A 43 -12.17 9.45 3.09
C ARG A 43 -12.80 9.31 4.48
N GLY A 44 -12.24 9.94 5.51
CA GLY A 44 -12.74 9.89 6.88
C GLY A 44 -12.42 8.59 7.63
N LEU A 45 -11.46 7.80 7.14
CA LEU A 45 -10.99 6.57 7.78
C LEU A 45 -9.66 6.82 8.49
N SER A 46 -9.62 6.76 9.83
CA SER A 46 -8.40 7.05 10.62
C SER A 46 -7.87 5.86 11.45
N GLY A 47 -8.21 4.63 11.09
CA GLY A 47 -7.62 3.47 11.77
C GLY A 47 -6.30 3.03 11.13
N SER A 48 -5.68 2.01 11.73
CA SER A 48 -4.41 1.47 11.24
C SER A 48 -4.54 0.84 9.86
N VAL A 49 -3.57 1.13 9.00
CA VAL A 49 -3.47 0.57 7.65
C VAL A 49 -2.49 -0.59 7.68
N SER A 50 -2.90 -1.73 7.12
CA SER A 50 -2.03 -2.88 6.88
C SER A 50 -2.07 -3.20 5.39
N ILE A 51 -0.90 -3.35 4.77
CA ILE A 51 -0.79 -3.55 3.32
C ILE A 51 -0.04 -4.84 3.06
N THR A 52 -0.61 -5.69 2.22
CA THR A 52 0.06 -6.86 1.65
C THR A 52 0.15 -6.70 0.14
N ALA A 53 1.38 -6.60 -0.37
CA ALA A 53 1.69 -6.61 -1.78
C ALA A 53 1.91 -8.05 -2.25
N TYR A 54 1.27 -8.43 -3.36
CA TYR A 54 1.43 -9.72 -4.02
C TYR A 54 2.29 -9.50 -5.25
N ALA A 55 3.50 -10.07 -5.25
CA ALA A 55 4.48 -9.83 -6.28
C ALA A 55 5.33 -11.07 -6.57
N ASP A 56 5.68 -11.24 -7.84
CA ASP A 56 6.77 -12.15 -8.20
C ASP A 56 8.10 -11.50 -7.83
N GLN A 57 8.61 -11.87 -6.65
CA GLN A 57 9.87 -11.37 -6.13
C GLN A 57 11.08 -11.68 -7.03
N THR A 58 10.99 -12.66 -7.94
CA THR A 58 12.07 -12.96 -8.90
C THR A 58 12.09 -11.99 -10.07
N LYS A 59 10.96 -11.36 -10.37
CA LYS A 59 10.78 -10.38 -11.46
C LYS A 59 10.74 -8.94 -10.95
N THR A 60 10.58 -8.75 -9.65
CA THR A 60 10.51 -7.42 -9.02
C THR A 60 11.90 -6.96 -8.61
N PRO A 61 12.34 -5.73 -8.96
CA PRO A 61 13.64 -5.23 -8.54
C PRO A 61 13.82 -5.20 -7.02
N ASP A 62 14.98 -5.64 -6.53
CA ASP A 62 15.28 -5.70 -5.08
C ASP A 62 15.06 -4.37 -4.36
N HIS A 63 15.41 -3.26 -5.00
CA HIS A 63 15.25 -1.93 -4.41
C HIS A 63 13.77 -1.59 -4.16
N HIS A 64 12.83 -2.10 -4.97
CA HIS A 64 11.40 -1.97 -4.71
C HIS A 64 10.98 -2.85 -3.52
N LEU A 65 11.41 -4.11 -3.48
CA LEU A 65 11.09 -5.04 -2.39
C LEU A 65 11.58 -4.51 -1.03
N GLN A 66 12.82 -4.00 -1.00
CA GLN A 66 13.43 -3.39 0.19
C GLN A 66 12.70 -2.11 0.59
N ALA A 67 12.39 -1.23 -0.37
CA ALA A 67 11.67 0.00 -0.11
C ALA A 67 10.27 -0.27 0.48
N LEU A 68 9.52 -1.22 -0.07
CA LEU A 68 8.22 -1.63 0.47
C LEU A 68 8.36 -2.17 1.89
N SER A 69 9.26 -3.12 2.11
CA SER A 69 9.52 -3.73 3.43
C SER A 69 9.91 -2.69 4.47
N SER A 70 10.73 -1.69 4.10
CA SER A 70 11.15 -0.60 5.00
C SER A 70 10.01 0.28 5.49
N THR A 71 8.87 0.27 4.80
CA THR A 71 7.66 1.02 5.17
C THR A 71 6.60 0.17 5.84
N GLY A 72 6.89 -1.09 6.15
CA GLY A 72 5.93 -2.00 6.78
C GLY A 72 4.89 -2.59 5.82
N VAL A 73 5.10 -2.46 4.51
CA VAL A 73 4.32 -3.21 3.51
C VAL A 73 4.84 -4.65 3.50
N ALA A 74 3.97 -5.60 3.80
CA ALA A 74 4.30 -7.01 3.67
C ALA A 74 4.34 -7.40 2.19
N VAL A 75 5.35 -8.16 1.75
CA VAL A 75 5.43 -8.65 0.37
C VAL A 75 5.28 -10.17 0.35
N ALA A 76 4.15 -10.64 -0.18
CA ALA A 76 3.88 -12.05 -0.41
C ALA A 76 4.39 -12.45 -1.81
N HIS A 77 5.26 -13.46 -1.86
CA HIS A 77 5.73 -14.01 -3.12
C HIS A 77 4.59 -14.73 -3.85
N THR A 78 4.39 -14.38 -5.12
CA THR A 78 3.45 -15.08 -6.02
C THR A 78 4.19 -15.72 -7.17
N ILE A 79 3.77 -16.92 -7.55
CA ILE A 79 4.25 -17.57 -8.77
C ILE A 79 3.40 -17.01 -9.92
N SER A 80 3.98 -16.05 -10.64
CA SER A 80 3.35 -15.50 -11.83
C SER A 80 3.80 -16.33 -13.03
N GLY A 81 2.95 -17.27 -13.44
CA GLY A 81 3.10 -18.02 -14.71
C GLY A 81 3.04 -17.13 -15.94
#